data_AF-A9BJ97-F1
#
_entry.id   AF-A9BJ97-F1
#
_cell.length_a   1.000
_cell.length_b   1.000
_cell.length_c   1.000
_cell.angle_alpha   90.00
_cell.angle_beta   90.00
_cell.angle_gamma   90.00
#
_symmetry.space_group_name_H-M   'P 1'
#
loop_
_entity.id
_entity.type
_entity.pdbx_description
1 polymer ?
#
loop_
_entity_poly.entity_id
_entity_poly.type
_entity_poly.pdbx_seq_one_letter_code
_entity_poly.pdbx_strand_id
1 'polypeptide(L)' 'MIKLKAKGHDEDLQNWEGRLYSQAGRIKVGKKKIDVNLIPYFAWTNREAGPMAVWIRK' A
#
# COMPACT_ATOMS: atom_id res chain seq x y z
N MET A 1 3.80 -21.81 -8.47
CA MET A 1 2.86 -20.74 -8.02
C MET A 1 3.07 -19.52 -8.90
N ILE A 2 2.05 -19.12 -9.66
CA ILE A 2 2.11 -17.90 -10.51
C ILE A 2 2.10 -16.68 -9.58
N LYS A 3 3.03 -15.75 -9.79
CA LYS A 3 3.14 -14.49 -9.05
C LYS A 3 3.21 -13.35 -10.06
N LEU A 4 2.45 -12.29 -9.83
CA LEU A 4 2.55 -11.06 -10.61
C LEU A 4 3.41 -10.06 -9.84
N LYS A 5 4.19 -9.27 -10.58
CA LYS A 5 5.00 -8.18 -10.03
C LYS A 5 4.52 -6.87 -10.64
N ALA A 6 4.44 -5.83 -9.82
CA ALA A 6 4.13 -4.48 -10.25
C ALA A 6 5.06 -3.47 -9.58
N LYS A 7 5.22 -2.31 -10.21
CA LYS A 7 5.80 -1.13 -9.56
C LYS A 7 4.66 -0.32 -8.97
N GLY A 8 4.85 0.20 -7.76
CA GLY A 8 3.87 1.02 -7.07
C GLY A 8 4.51 2.18 -6.32
N HIS A 9 3.67 2.92 -5.60
CA HIS A 9 4.11 3.99 -4.71
C HIS A 9 3.53 3.75 -3.31
N ASP A 10 4.37 3.92 -2.30
CA ASP A 10 3.97 3.98 -0.90
C ASP A 10 3.95 5.43 -0.43
N GLU A 11 2.99 5.77 0.42
CA GLU A 11 2.77 7.12 0.92
C GLU A 11 3.56 7.36 2.21
N ASP A 12 4.42 8.39 2.22
CA ASP A 12 5.19 8.76 3.40
C ASP A 12 4.33 9.60 4.36
N LEU A 13 4.02 9.01 5.52
CA LEU A 13 3.16 9.61 6.52
C LEU A 13 3.89 10.54 7.50
N GLN A 14 5.20 10.79 7.35
CA GLN A 14 5.95 11.67 8.27
C GLN A 14 5.30 13.05 8.46
N ASN A 15 4.79 13.65 7.38
CA ASN A 15 4.17 14.98 7.40
C ASN A 15 2.81 15.04 8.11
N TRP A 16 2.27 13.89 8.56
CA TRP A 16 1.07 13.85 9.39
C TRP A 16 1.34 14.15 10.87
N GLU A 17 2.57 13.94 11.37
CA GLU A 17 2.98 14.31 12.73
C GLU A 17 2.00 13.85 13.84
N GLY A 18 1.40 12.67 13.69
CA GLY A 18 0.43 12.12 14.66
C GLY A 18 -0.98 12.75 14.63
N ARG A 19 -1.27 13.63 13.68
CA ARG A 19 -2.60 14.22 13.50
C ARG A 19 -3.54 13.22 12.83
N LEU A 20 -4.79 13.17 13.26
CA LEU A 20 -5.82 12.33 12.62
C LEU A 20 -6.47 13.02 11.40
N TYR A 21 -6.56 14.35 11.43
CA TYR A 21 -7.21 15.13 10.38
C TYR A 21 -6.37 16.34 9.97
N SER A 22 -6.51 16.72 8.70
CA SER A 22 -5.98 17.96 8.14
C SER A 22 -6.92 18.48 7.06
N GLN A 23 -6.88 19.79 6.81
CA GLN A 23 -7.51 20.38 5.64
C GLN A 23 -6.99 19.71 4.36
N ALA A 24 -7.91 19.41 3.44
CA ALA A 24 -7.59 18.80 2.15
C ALA A 24 -6.54 19.63 1.39
N GLY A 25 -5.51 18.95 0.87
CA GLY A 25 -4.41 19.59 0.13
C GLY A 25 -3.35 20.29 0.97
N ARG A 26 -3.53 20.42 2.30
CA ARG A 26 -2.54 21.07 3.18
C ARG A 26 -1.32 20.19 3.43
N ILE A 27 -1.52 18.90 3.69
CA ILE A 27 -0.43 17.94 3.87
C ILE A 27 -0.02 17.41 2.49
N LYS A 28 1.23 17.66 2.11
CA LYS A 28 1.85 17.03 0.95
C LYS A 28 2.41 15.68 1.39
N VAL A 29 1.86 14.60 0.85
CA VAL A 29 2.31 13.24 1.12
C VAL A 29 3.39 12.88 0.12
N GLY A 30 4.58 12.50 0.61
CA GLY A 30 5.66 12.00 -0.23
C GLY A 30 5.30 10.64 -0.84
N LYS A 31 5.82 10.33 -2.04
CA LYS A 31 5.62 9.02 -2.68
C LYS A 31 6.96 8.31 -2.87
N LYS A 32 7.12 7.14 -2.26
CA LYS A 32 8.29 6.28 -2.43
C LYS A 32 7.99 5.17 -3.42
N LYS A 33 8.85 4.94 -4.42
CA LYS A 33 8.70 3.81 -5.35
C LYS A 33 8.92 2.48 -4.62
N ILE A 34 8.03 1.52 -4.85
CA ILE A 34 8.10 0.17 -4.25
C ILE A 34 7.82 -0.92 -5.29
N ASP A 35 8.26 -2.14 -4.97
CA ASP A 35 7.88 -3.35 -5.70
C ASP A 35 6.72 -4.05 -5.01
N VAL A 36 5.66 -4.32 -5.76
CA VAL A 36 4.46 -4.99 -5.28
C VAL A 36 4.45 -6.43 -5.82
N ASN A 37 4.43 -7.40 -4.91
CA ASN A 37 4.31 -8.82 -5.25
C ASN A 37 2.86 -9.27 -4.99
N LEU A 38 2.19 -9.71 -6.05
CA LEU A 38 0.80 -10.16 -6.02
C LEU A 38 0.75 -11.70 -6.04
N ILE A 39 -0.22 -12.24 -5.31
CA ILE A 39 -0.53 -13.67 -5.28
C ILE A 39 -1.95 -13.90 -5.82
N PRO A 40 -2.27 -15.11 -6.31
CA PRO A 40 -3.64 -15.47 -6.61
C PRO A 40 -4.51 -15.31 -5.37
N TYR A 41 -5.71 -14.73 -5.53
CA TYR A 41 -6.60 -14.43 -4.40
C TYR A 41 -6.85 -15.67 -3.55
N PHE A 42 -7.22 -16.81 -4.14
CA PHE A 42 -7.50 -18.05 -3.39
C PHE A 42 -6.33 -18.57 -2.53
N ALA A 43 -5.10 -18.12 -2.79
CA ALA A 43 -3.91 -18.50 -2.03
C ALA A 43 -3.61 -17.55 -0.86
N TRP A 44 -4.44 -16.54 -0.62
CA TRP A 44 -4.32 -15.65 0.55
C TRP A 44 -4.58 -16.43 1.86
N THR A 45 -4.15 -15.89 3.00
CA THR A 45 -4.26 -16.50 4.35
C THR A 45 -3.67 -17.90 4.56
N ASN A 46 -2.85 -18.40 3.63
CA ASN A 46 -2.11 -19.67 3.75
C ASN A 46 -0.65 -19.46 4.22
N ARG A 47 -0.34 -18.29 4.80
CA ARG A 47 0.98 -17.89 5.35
C ARG A 47 0.75 -17.12 6.65
N GLU A 48 1.77 -16.45 7.17
CA GLU A 48 1.64 -15.53 8.30
C GLU A 48 0.55 -14.47 8.08
N ALA A 49 -0.16 -14.13 9.16
CA ALA A 49 -1.24 -13.16 9.14
C ALA A 49 -0.73 -11.77 8.74
N GLY A 50 -1.48 -11.08 7.87
CA GLY A 50 -1.11 -9.76 7.39
C GLY A 50 -2.23 -9.11 6.57
N PRO A 51 -2.10 -7.81 6.27
CA PRO A 51 -3.08 -7.06 5.49
C PRO A 51 -3.18 -7.59 4.05
N MET A 52 -4.37 -7.50 3.46
CA MET A 52 -4.64 -7.93 2.09
C MET A 52 -5.66 -6.99 1.44
N ALA A 53 -5.40 -6.65 0.17
CA ALA A 53 -6.33 -5.90 -0.66
C ALA A 53 -6.34 -6.48 -2.08
N VAL A 54 -7.52 -6.51 -2.70
CA VAL A 54 -7.70 -6.93 -4.10
C VAL A 54 -7.60 -5.73 -5.03
N TRP A 55 -8.35 -4.67 -4.72
CA TRP A 55 -8.37 -3.45 -5.49
C TRP A 55 -7.35 -2.46 -4.94
N ILE A 56 -6.31 -2.21 -5.74
CA ILE A 56 -5.23 -1.27 -5.42
C ILE A 56 -5.45 0.00 -6.25
N ARG A 57 -5.22 1.17 -5.63
CA ARG A 57 -5.32 2.45 -6.32
C ARG A 57 -4.29 2.52 -7.46
N LYS A 58 -4.71 3.07 -8.59
CA LYS A 58 -3.87 3.31 -9.77
C LYS A 58 -2.93 4.50 -9.55
#